data_AF-A0A2B7YXC3-F1
#
_entry.id   AF-A0A2B7YXC3-F1
#
_cell.length_a   1.000
_cell.length_b   1.000
_cell.length_c   1.000
_cell.angle_alpha   90.00
_cell.angle_beta   90.00
_cell.angle_gamma   90.00
#
_symmetry.space_group_name_H-M   'P 1'
#
loop_
_entity.id
_entity.type
_entity.pdbx_description
1 polymer ?
#
loop_
_entity_poly.entity_id
_entity_poly.type
_entity_poly.pdbx_seq_one_letter_code
_entity_poly.pdbx_strand_id
1 'polypeptide(L)'
;MADSPPSITGRTYHPEVDVEDLEGYMPGGYHPTLIGDTFCSGRFTIVHKLGGGYSTIWLACDQQLQRYVSLKILVAGASQNSCESEILHVLMKGDLNCVGRQFIPLLLDQFSFDGPNGHHQCLVAEPTGCSIASSKENSTNFMFPRDAARSITAQLIMGLSYLHANDVCHGDLHLHNFLLQTRNFNNLSTADLYKWHGKPYEVPTRRVDEKPSMPHTPPYVTYPMI
;
A
#
# COMPACT_ATOMS: atom_id res chain seq x y z
N MET A 1 21.31 4.68 29.94
CA MET A 1 20.01 5.03 30.53
C MET A 1 18.98 4.57 29.53
N ALA A 2 18.17 3.57 29.88
CA ALA A 2 17.14 3.05 28.99
C ALA A 2 16.00 4.08 28.95
N ASP A 3 15.63 4.51 27.75
CA ASP A 3 14.45 5.36 27.55
C ASP A 3 13.22 4.63 28.09
N SER A 4 12.49 5.31 28.97
CA SER A 4 11.23 4.82 29.48
C SER A 4 10.22 4.79 28.32
N PRO A 5 9.37 3.75 28.20
CA PRO A 5 8.34 3.73 27.16
C PRO A 5 7.43 4.95 27.33
N PRO A 6 6.97 5.57 26.23
CA PRO A 6 6.06 6.72 26.29
C PRO A 6 4.81 6.34 27.10
N SER A 7 4.35 7.25 27.95
CA SER A 7 3.20 7.02 28.83
C SER A 7 1.95 6.67 28.00
N ILE A 8 1.29 5.56 28.34
CA ILE A 8 0.06 5.02 27.72
C ILE A 8 -1.17 5.93 27.96
N THR A 9 -0.97 7.17 28.38
CA THR A 9 -2.04 8.08 28.79
C THR A 9 -2.64 8.75 27.55
N GLY A 10 -3.61 8.09 26.92
CA GLY A 10 -4.42 8.67 25.84
C GLY A 10 -4.73 7.78 24.64
N ARG A 11 -4.17 6.56 24.58
CA ARG A 11 -4.45 5.62 23.48
C ARG A 11 -5.68 4.76 23.76
N THR A 12 -6.49 4.59 22.73
CA THR A 12 -7.65 3.70 22.71
C THR A 12 -7.22 2.25 22.50
N TYR A 13 -6.21 2.03 21.65
CA TYR A 13 -5.72 0.72 21.26
C TYR A 13 -4.27 0.49 21.70
N HIS A 14 -3.94 -0.76 21.99
CA HIS A 14 -2.54 -1.16 22.14
C HIS A 14 -1.82 -0.97 20.80
N PRO A 15 -0.66 -0.29 20.78
CA PRO A 15 0.11 -0.15 19.55
C PRO A 15 0.52 -1.51 19.03
N GLU A 16 0.49 -1.63 17.70
CA GLU A 16 1.06 -2.76 17.00
C GLU A 16 2.18 -2.27 16.09
N VAL A 17 3.29 -3.01 16.07
CA VAL A 17 4.48 -2.64 15.29
C VAL A 17 4.32 -3.17 13.87
N ASP A 18 4.90 -2.48 12.89
CA ASP A 18 4.90 -2.86 11.46
C ASP A 18 3.50 -2.90 10.78
N VAL A 19 2.50 -2.28 11.40
CA VAL A 19 1.17 -1.99 10.82
C VAL A 19 0.82 -0.51 10.99
N GLU A 20 -0.26 -0.04 10.35
CA GLU A 20 -0.77 1.33 10.53
C GLU A 20 -1.24 1.60 11.97
N ASP A 21 -1.20 2.87 12.37
CA ASP A 21 -1.69 3.29 13.68
C ASP A 21 -3.19 3.00 13.80
N LEU A 22 -3.54 2.16 14.78
CA LEU A 22 -4.91 1.74 15.05
C LEU A 22 -5.84 2.91 15.40
N GLU A 23 -5.29 4.00 15.96
CA GLU A 23 -6.08 5.22 16.23
C GLU A 23 -6.57 5.90 14.94
N GLY A 24 -5.95 5.60 13.79
CA GLY A 24 -6.40 6.11 12.49
C GLY A 24 -7.68 5.44 11.97
N TYR A 25 -8.18 4.40 12.62
CA TYR A 25 -9.47 3.79 12.32
C TYR A 25 -10.63 4.54 13.01
N MET A 26 -10.96 5.69 12.44
CA MET A 26 -11.97 6.63 12.92
C MET A 26 -12.74 7.25 11.74
N PRO A 27 -13.88 7.94 11.96
CA PRO A 27 -14.50 8.75 10.91
C PRO A 27 -13.49 9.70 10.25
N GLY A 28 -13.40 9.67 8.92
CA GLY A 28 -12.39 10.38 8.12
C GLY A 28 -11.06 9.63 7.95
N GLY A 29 -10.87 8.51 8.64
CA GLY A 29 -9.64 7.72 8.68
C GLY A 29 -9.61 6.52 7.72
N TYR A 30 -8.91 5.45 8.10
CA TYR A 30 -8.75 4.23 7.30
C TYR A 30 -10.06 3.46 7.12
N HIS A 31 -10.22 2.70 6.05
CA HIS A 31 -11.30 1.71 5.94
C HIS A 31 -10.91 0.40 6.66
N PRO A 32 -11.75 -0.20 7.54
CA PRO A 32 -11.47 -1.45 8.25
C PRO A 32 -11.56 -2.69 7.34
N THR A 33 -10.61 -2.79 6.40
CA THR A 33 -10.55 -3.84 5.36
C THR A 33 -9.99 -5.14 5.92
N LEU A 34 -10.57 -6.27 5.54
CA LEU A 34 -10.19 -7.62 5.97
C LEU A 34 -9.78 -8.52 4.80
N ILE A 35 -9.04 -9.59 5.11
CA ILE A 35 -8.77 -10.65 4.14
C ILE A 35 -10.10 -11.29 3.72
N GLY A 36 -10.30 -11.46 2.41
CA GLY A 36 -11.54 -12.00 1.84
C GLY A 36 -12.62 -10.96 1.56
N ASP A 37 -12.45 -9.70 1.98
CA ASP A 37 -13.37 -8.63 1.59
C ASP A 37 -13.47 -8.51 0.06
N THR A 38 -14.64 -8.10 -0.42
CA THR A 38 -14.87 -7.93 -1.85
C THR A 38 -15.35 -6.53 -2.19
N PHE A 39 -14.83 -5.99 -3.30
CA PHE A 39 -15.18 -4.68 -3.84
C PHE A 39 -15.70 -4.81 -5.26
N CYS A 40 -16.43 -3.79 -5.72
CA CYS A 40 -17.01 -3.72 -7.07
C CYS A 40 -17.83 -4.97 -7.43
N SER A 41 -18.82 -5.30 -6.59
CA SER A 41 -19.72 -6.45 -6.78
C SER A 41 -18.97 -7.79 -6.94
N GLY A 42 -17.94 -8.01 -6.13
CA GLY A 42 -17.17 -9.27 -6.16
C GLY A 42 -16.02 -9.29 -7.16
N ARG A 43 -15.78 -8.22 -7.92
CA ARG A 43 -14.66 -8.17 -8.88
C ARG A 43 -13.31 -8.26 -8.19
N PHE A 44 -13.09 -7.53 -7.11
CA PHE A 44 -11.81 -7.53 -6.42
C PHE A 44 -11.96 -8.20 -5.05
N THR A 45 -11.21 -9.28 -4.82
CA THR A 45 -11.19 -9.99 -3.53
C THR A 45 -9.86 -9.78 -2.83
N ILE A 46 -9.84 -9.31 -1.59
CA ILE A 46 -8.62 -9.11 -0.80
C ILE A 46 -7.96 -10.45 -0.47
N VAL A 47 -6.66 -10.56 -0.75
CA VAL A 47 -5.88 -11.80 -0.58
C VAL A 47 -4.74 -11.65 0.42
N HIS A 48 -4.09 -10.48 0.44
CA HIS A 48 -2.99 -10.17 1.36
C HIS A 48 -2.87 -8.66 1.53
N LYS A 49 -2.17 -8.21 2.56
CA LYS A 49 -1.73 -6.81 2.70
C LYS A 49 -0.36 -6.59 2.06
N LEU A 50 -0.16 -5.46 1.40
CA LEU A 50 1.11 -5.06 0.77
C LEU A 50 1.83 -3.96 1.54
N GLY A 51 1.10 -3.12 2.26
CA GLY A 51 1.69 -2.03 3.03
C GLY A 51 0.65 -1.00 3.46
N GLY A 52 1.16 0.11 3.97
CA GLY A 52 0.33 1.22 4.43
C GLY A 52 1.14 2.46 4.76
N GLY A 53 0.42 3.52 5.09
CA GLY A 53 0.91 4.87 5.37
C GLY A 53 -0.33 5.76 5.52
N TYR A 54 -0.44 6.84 4.73
CA TYR A 54 -1.69 7.63 4.63
C TYR A 54 -2.83 6.95 3.82
N SER A 55 -2.67 5.67 3.54
CA SER A 55 -3.62 4.78 2.87
C SER A 55 -3.29 3.35 3.28
N THR A 56 -4.20 2.40 3.08
CA THR A 56 -3.85 0.97 3.16
C THR A 56 -3.70 0.39 1.76
N ILE A 57 -2.72 -0.50 1.56
CA ILE A 57 -2.43 -1.11 0.27
C ILE A 57 -2.60 -2.62 0.40
N TRP A 58 -3.48 -3.17 -0.43
CA TRP A 58 -3.87 -4.57 -0.39
C TRP A 58 -3.59 -5.26 -1.72
N LEU A 59 -3.15 -6.51 -1.66
CA LEU A 59 -3.16 -7.40 -2.79
C LEU A 59 -4.57 -7.96 -2.97
N ALA A 60 -5.14 -7.82 -4.16
CA ALA A 60 -6.44 -8.39 -4.49
C ALA A 60 -6.39 -9.23 -5.76
N CYS A 61 -7.28 -10.21 -5.85
CA CYS A 61 -7.54 -10.93 -7.10
C CYS A 61 -8.66 -10.21 -7.87
N ASP A 62 -8.37 -9.77 -9.10
CA ASP A 62 -9.36 -9.30 -10.06
C ASP A 62 -10.00 -10.53 -10.74
N GLN A 63 -11.22 -10.86 -10.31
CA GLN A 63 -11.99 -12.01 -10.79
C GLN A 63 -12.42 -11.87 -12.26
N GLN A 64 -12.48 -10.66 -12.80
CA GLN A 64 -12.85 -10.47 -14.20
C GLN A 64 -11.67 -10.71 -15.13
N LEU A 65 -10.49 -10.21 -14.75
CA LEU A 65 -9.27 -10.31 -15.56
C LEU A 65 -8.36 -11.48 -15.16
N GLN A 66 -8.71 -12.22 -14.10
CA GLN A 66 -7.99 -13.37 -13.57
C GLN A 66 -6.50 -13.05 -13.31
N ARG A 67 -6.26 -11.93 -12.61
CA ARG A 67 -4.92 -11.46 -12.27
C ARG A 67 -4.90 -10.84 -10.87
N TYR A 68 -3.71 -10.70 -10.29
CA TYR A 68 -3.54 -9.91 -9.08
C TYR A 68 -3.36 -8.43 -9.39
N VAL A 69 -3.92 -7.59 -8.54
CA VAL A 69 -3.81 -6.13 -8.55
C VAL A 69 -3.49 -5.63 -7.15
N SER A 70 -2.92 -4.43 -7.05
CA SER A 70 -2.87 -3.68 -5.80
C SER A 70 -4.07 -2.76 -5.70
N LEU A 71 -4.70 -2.73 -4.52
CA LEU A 71 -5.74 -1.78 -4.16
C LEU A 71 -5.18 -0.82 -3.12
N LYS A 72 -4.96 0.43 -3.51
CA LYS A 72 -4.62 1.52 -2.59
C LYS A 72 -5.92 2.19 -2.15
N ILE A 73 -6.34 1.93 -0.91
CA ILE A 73 -7.54 2.51 -0.31
C ILE A 73 -7.13 3.74 0.50
N LEU A 74 -7.54 4.91 0.03
CA LEU A 74 -7.24 6.18 0.68
C LEU A 74 -8.05 6.32 1.98
N VAL A 75 -7.51 7.07 2.94
CA VAL A 75 -8.33 7.50 4.09
C VAL A 75 -9.51 8.36 3.63
N ALA A 76 -10.63 8.28 4.32
CA ALA A 76 -11.87 8.92 3.88
C ALA A 76 -11.72 10.44 3.75
N GLY A 77 -11.01 11.09 4.68
CA GLY A 77 -10.78 12.53 4.69
C GLY A 77 -9.91 13.04 3.53
N ALA A 78 -9.06 12.17 2.95
CA ALA A 78 -8.22 12.52 1.79
C ALA A 78 -8.91 12.21 0.45
N SER A 79 -9.92 11.34 0.45
CA SER A 79 -10.51 10.77 -0.78
C SER A 79 -11.21 11.81 -1.67
N GLN A 80 -11.68 12.94 -1.12
CA GLN A 80 -12.33 13.99 -1.90
C GLN A 80 -11.35 14.99 -2.54
N ASN A 81 -10.15 15.12 -1.99
CA ASN A 81 -9.19 16.17 -2.36
C ASN A 81 -7.89 15.61 -2.95
N SER A 82 -7.77 14.28 -3.08
CA SER A 82 -6.61 13.66 -3.70
C SER A 82 -6.58 13.97 -5.19
N CYS A 83 -5.44 14.44 -5.68
CA CYS A 83 -5.18 14.62 -7.11
C CYS A 83 -4.40 13.44 -7.73
N GLU A 84 -4.15 12.38 -6.96
CA GLU A 84 -3.25 11.29 -7.37
C GLU A 84 -3.77 10.57 -8.61
N SER A 85 -5.08 10.31 -8.69
CA SER A 85 -5.70 9.68 -9.86
C SER A 85 -5.59 10.52 -11.13
N GLU A 86 -5.76 11.82 -11.00
CA GLU A 86 -5.73 12.81 -12.08
C GLU A 86 -4.30 12.92 -12.62
N ILE A 87 -3.32 13.01 -11.71
CA ILE A 87 -1.89 13.03 -12.04
C ILE A 87 -1.51 11.73 -12.77
N LEU A 88 -1.87 10.56 -12.23
CA LEU A 88 -1.58 9.28 -12.87
C LEU A 88 -2.23 9.17 -14.26
N HIS A 89 -3.47 9.65 -14.43
CA HIS A 89 -4.13 9.70 -15.75
C HIS A 89 -3.38 10.58 -16.76
N VAL A 90 -2.89 11.74 -16.34
CA VAL A 90 -2.08 12.63 -17.18
C VAL A 90 -0.78 11.93 -17.58
N LEU A 91 -0.07 11.34 -16.60
CA LEU A 91 1.17 10.62 -16.82
C LEU A 91 0.98 9.39 -17.72
N MET A 92 -0.19 8.75 -17.71
CA MET A 92 -0.48 7.64 -18.63
C MET A 92 -0.67 8.09 -20.08
N LYS A 93 -1.06 9.35 -20.31
CA LYS A 93 -1.24 9.94 -21.65
C LYS A 93 0.02 10.60 -22.22
N GLY A 94 1.08 10.73 -21.41
CA GLY A 94 2.37 11.28 -21.84
C GLY A 94 3.07 10.45 -22.92
N ASP A 95 4.20 10.95 -23.41
CA ASP A 95 4.93 10.37 -24.54
C ASP A 95 5.29 8.89 -24.29
N LEU A 96 4.74 8.01 -25.15
CA LEU A 96 4.97 6.57 -25.11
C LEU A 96 6.44 6.18 -25.37
N ASN A 97 7.21 7.05 -26.02
CA ASN A 97 8.62 6.80 -26.34
C ASN A 97 9.56 7.18 -25.19
N CYS A 98 9.05 7.87 -24.16
CA CYS A 98 9.89 8.24 -23.03
C CYS A 98 10.16 7.01 -22.15
N VAL A 99 11.41 6.55 -22.15
CA VAL A 99 11.88 5.38 -21.39
C VAL A 99 11.57 5.51 -19.90
N GLY A 100 11.49 6.73 -19.36
CA GLY A 100 11.16 6.98 -17.95
C GLY A 100 9.74 6.58 -17.55
N ARG A 101 8.80 6.53 -18.51
CA ARG A 101 7.38 6.19 -18.27
C ARG A 101 7.21 4.83 -17.62
N GLN A 102 8.06 3.85 -17.95
CA GLN A 102 7.98 2.50 -17.40
C GLN A 102 8.27 2.43 -15.89
N PHE A 103 8.86 3.49 -15.31
CA PHE A 103 9.16 3.58 -13.88
C PHE A 103 8.10 4.37 -13.11
N ILE A 104 6.98 4.74 -13.74
CA ILE A 104 5.82 5.33 -13.09
C ILE A 104 4.75 4.25 -12.88
N PRO A 105 4.11 4.19 -11.69
CA PRO A 105 3.02 3.26 -11.45
C PRO A 105 1.88 3.42 -12.47
N LEU A 106 1.38 2.30 -12.97
CA LEU A 106 0.26 2.28 -13.90
C LEU A 106 -1.07 2.24 -13.13
N LEU A 107 -1.93 3.24 -13.34
CA LEU A 107 -3.31 3.21 -12.85
C LEU A 107 -4.15 2.32 -13.78
N LEU A 108 -4.49 1.13 -13.30
CA LEU A 108 -5.25 0.14 -14.07
C LEU A 108 -6.75 0.41 -14.05
N ASP A 109 -7.25 0.90 -12.91
CA ASP A 109 -8.65 1.19 -12.68
C ASP A 109 -8.80 2.09 -11.45
N GLN A 110 -10.00 2.62 -11.25
CA GLN A 110 -10.34 3.44 -10.09
C GLN A 110 -11.81 3.26 -9.73
N PHE A 111 -12.10 3.19 -8.43
CA PHE A 111 -13.46 3.18 -7.94
C PHE A 111 -13.57 3.89 -6.59
N SER A 112 -14.80 4.03 -6.10
CA SER A 112 -15.06 4.58 -4.78
C SER A 112 -16.20 3.84 -4.12
N PHE A 113 -16.21 3.84 -2.79
CA PHE A 113 -17.20 3.12 -1.99
C PHE A 113 -17.35 3.78 -0.62
N ASP A 114 -18.51 3.56 0.00
CA ASP A 114 -18.77 4.02 1.36
C ASP A 114 -18.47 2.90 2.36
N GLY A 115 -17.78 3.25 3.43
CA GLY A 115 -17.52 2.37 4.56
C GLY A 115 -17.89 3.04 5.90
N PRO A 116 -17.65 2.36 7.03
CA PRO A 116 -18.03 2.88 8.34
C PRO A 116 -17.29 4.17 8.74
N ASN A 117 -16.20 4.49 8.04
CA ASN A 117 -15.35 5.66 8.31
C ASN A 117 -15.51 6.77 7.28
N GLY A 118 -16.41 6.62 6.31
CA GLY A 118 -16.73 7.63 5.31
C GLY A 118 -16.61 7.12 3.88
N HIS A 119 -16.45 8.06 2.95
CA HIS A 119 -16.30 7.77 1.53
C HIS A 119 -14.83 7.56 1.19
N HIS A 120 -14.51 6.43 0.54
CA HIS A 120 -13.14 6.05 0.22
C HIS A 120 -12.93 5.97 -1.29
N GLN A 121 -11.87 6.62 -1.76
CA GLN A 121 -11.34 6.45 -3.11
C GLN A 121 -10.36 5.27 -3.11
N CYS A 122 -10.46 4.39 -4.12
CA CYS A 122 -9.56 3.28 -4.32
C CYS A 122 -8.88 3.38 -5.68
N LEU A 123 -7.55 3.32 -5.68
CA LEU A 123 -6.74 3.24 -6.90
C LEU A 123 -6.31 1.80 -7.12
N VAL A 124 -6.53 1.28 -8.32
CA VAL A 124 -6.14 -0.06 -8.72
C VAL A 124 -4.87 0.03 -9.56
N ALA A 125 -3.80 -0.63 -9.15
CA ALA A 125 -2.52 -0.63 -9.85
C ALA A 125 -1.92 -2.03 -9.95
N GLU A 126 -0.77 -2.14 -10.62
CA GLU A 126 0.01 -3.38 -10.60
C GLU A 126 0.54 -3.64 -9.17
N PRO A 127 0.58 -4.91 -8.73
CA PRO A 127 1.24 -5.24 -7.47
C PRO A 127 2.72 -4.90 -7.52
N THR A 128 3.22 -4.23 -6.49
CA THR A 128 4.64 -3.97 -6.29
C THR A 128 5.16 -4.74 -5.09
N GLY A 129 6.48 -4.95 -5.05
CA GLY A 129 7.17 -5.51 -3.90
C GLY A 129 7.44 -4.45 -2.83
N CYS A 130 8.37 -4.76 -1.93
CA CYS A 130 8.75 -3.89 -0.83
C CYS A 130 9.46 -2.61 -1.29
N SER A 131 9.51 -1.62 -0.41
CA SER A 131 10.23 -0.38 -0.67
C SER A 131 11.74 -0.58 -0.68
N ILE A 132 12.48 0.34 -1.31
CA ILE A 132 13.95 0.34 -1.25
C ILE A 132 14.46 0.42 0.19
N ALA A 133 13.77 1.16 1.06
CA ALA A 133 14.13 1.24 2.47
C ALA A 133 13.99 -0.12 3.18
N SER A 134 12.84 -0.77 3.05
CA SER A 134 12.60 -2.10 3.64
C SER A 134 13.57 -3.14 3.09
N SER A 135 13.84 -3.12 1.79
CA SER A 135 14.80 -4.03 1.16
C SER A 135 16.23 -3.79 1.66
N LYS A 136 16.61 -2.53 1.90
CA LYS A 136 17.90 -2.18 2.50
C LYS A 136 18.02 -2.69 3.93
N GLU A 137 16.98 -2.52 4.75
CA GLU A 137 16.94 -2.97 6.14
C GLU A 137 17.07 -4.50 6.26
N ASN A 138 16.52 -5.23 5.29
CA ASN A 138 16.63 -6.69 5.22
C ASN A 138 17.94 -7.21 4.60
N SER A 139 18.85 -6.32 4.18
CA SER A 139 20.16 -6.73 3.65
C SER A 139 21.19 -6.92 4.76
N THR A 140 22.10 -7.90 4.58
CA THR A 140 23.08 -8.31 5.61
C THR A 140 23.95 -7.18 6.15
N ASN A 141 24.20 -6.15 5.34
CA ASN A 141 25.05 -5.02 5.69
C ASN A 141 24.31 -3.66 5.59
N PHE A 142 22.98 -3.67 5.55
CA PHE A 142 22.17 -2.47 5.34
C PHE A 142 22.56 -1.68 4.07
N MET A 143 23.04 -2.39 3.03
CA MET A 143 23.57 -1.83 1.80
C MET A 143 23.23 -2.72 0.61
N PHE A 144 22.98 -2.08 -0.54
CA PHE A 144 22.89 -2.77 -1.82
C PHE A 144 24.29 -2.97 -2.42
N PRO A 145 24.51 -4.06 -3.19
CA PRO A 145 25.65 -4.16 -4.08
C PRO A 145 25.75 -2.92 -4.97
N ARG A 146 26.98 -2.45 -5.24
CA ARG A 146 27.23 -1.21 -5.99
C ARG A 146 26.46 -1.14 -7.30
N ASP A 147 26.43 -2.23 -8.06
CA ASP A 147 25.80 -2.25 -9.38
C ASP A 147 24.26 -2.20 -9.27
N ALA A 148 23.68 -2.83 -8.23
CA ALA A 148 22.26 -2.72 -7.91
C ALA A 148 21.90 -1.28 -7.50
N ALA A 149 22.69 -0.65 -6.62
CA ALA A 149 22.47 0.74 -6.21
C ALA A 149 22.53 1.71 -7.40
N ARG A 150 23.50 1.53 -8.32
CA ARG A 150 23.59 2.30 -9.57
C ARG A 150 22.37 2.09 -10.46
N SER A 151 21.92 0.84 -10.62
CA SER A 151 20.74 0.52 -11.43
C SER A 151 19.47 1.15 -10.85
N ILE A 152 19.22 0.99 -9.54
CA ILE A 152 18.11 1.63 -8.83
C ILE A 152 18.15 3.15 -9.06
N THR A 153 19.30 3.78 -8.78
CA THR A 153 19.45 5.24 -8.94
C THR A 153 19.17 5.71 -10.37
N ALA A 154 19.66 4.98 -11.38
CA ALA A 154 19.40 5.31 -12.77
C ALA A 154 17.91 5.24 -13.10
N GLN A 155 17.20 4.20 -12.63
CA GLN A 155 15.76 4.05 -12.82
C GLN A 155 14.97 5.16 -12.13
N LEU A 156 15.36 5.54 -10.91
CA LEU A 156 14.76 6.67 -10.20
C LEU A 156 14.89 7.97 -10.98
N ILE A 157 16.08 8.27 -11.49
CA ILE A 157 16.33 9.48 -12.28
C ILE A 157 15.52 9.45 -13.59
N MET A 158 15.40 8.29 -14.24
CA MET A 158 14.59 8.13 -15.45
C MET A 158 13.10 8.40 -15.17
N GLY A 159 12.54 7.83 -14.10
CA GLY A 159 11.15 8.10 -13.69
C GLY A 159 10.92 9.57 -13.34
N LEU A 160 11.84 10.18 -12.57
CA LEU A 160 11.75 11.58 -12.19
C LEU A 160 11.86 12.53 -13.40
N SER A 161 12.75 12.22 -14.35
CA SER A 161 12.87 12.95 -15.61
C SER A 161 11.55 12.92 -16.39
N TYR A 162 10.87 11.77 -16.41
CA TYR A 162 9.55 11.66 -17.04
C TYR A 162 8.47 12.47 -16.32
N LEU A 163 8.43 12.47 -14.98
CA LEU A 163 7.53 13.34 -14.22
C LEU A 163 7.72 14.81 -14.60
N HIS A 164 8.97 15.27 -14.58
CA HIS A 164 9.31 16.66 -14.91
C HIS A 164 9.00 17.02 -16.37
N ALA A 165 9.17 16.08 -17.31
CA ALA A 165 8.80 16.28 -18.71
C ALA A 165 7.28 16.44 -18.93
N ASN A 166 6.46 16.06 -17.94
CA ASN A 166 5.02 16.24 -17.93
C ASN A 166 4.56 17.31 -16.92
N ASP A 167 5.47 18.21 -16.51
CA ASP A 167 5.21 19.31 -15.56
C ASP A 167 4.71 18.84 -14.18
N VAL A 168 5.07 17.62 -13.77
CA VAL A 168 4.72 17.05 -12.47
C VAL A 168 5.94 17.02 -11.56
N CYS A 169 5.83 17.60 -10.37
CA CYS A 169 6.78 17.40 -9.28
C CYS A 169 6.21 16.39 -8.28
N HIS A 170 6.97 15.37 -7.89
CA HIS A 170 6.50 14.34 -6.95
C HIS A 170 6.22 14.90 -5.54
N GLY A 171 7.04 15.85 -5.07
CA GLY A 171 6.83 16.53 -3.79
C GLY A 171 7.18 15.75 -2.51
N ASP A 172 7.50 14.46 -2.59
CA ASP A 172 7.82 13.61 -1.41
C ASP A 172 8.76 12.45 -1.78
N LEU A 173 9.97 12.78 -2.22
CA LEU A 173 10.92 11.80 -2.75
C LEU A 173 11.78 11.19 -1.62
N HIS A 174 11.48 9.95 -1.23
CA HIS A 174 12.29 9.20 -0.26
C HIS A 174 12.22 7.69 -0.49
N LEU A 175 13.10 6.93 0.18
CA LEU A 175 13.28 5.49 -0.06
C LEU A 175 12.06 4.60 0.22
N HIS A 176 11.04 5.09 0.93
CA HIS A 176 9.81 4.31 1.14
C HIS A 176 8.81 4.47 -0.03
N ASN A 177 8.87 5.57 -0.77
CA ASN A 177 8.01 5.85 -1.93
C ASN A 177 8.56 5.24 -3.23
N PHE A 178 9.67 4.51 -3.16
CA PHE A 178 10.22 3.76 -4.27
C PHE A 178 10.07 2.26 -4.01
N LEU A 179 9.26 1.63 -4.85
CA LEU A 179 8.89 0.23 -4.69
C LEU A 179 9.63 -0.61 -5.72
N LEU A 180 10.15 -1.76 -5.29
CA LEU A 180 10.73 -2.73 -6.19
C LEU A 180 9.61 -3.45 -6.95
N GLN A 181 9.81 -3.71 -8.24
CA GLN A 181 8.89 -4.55 -8.98
C GLN A 181 8.95 -5.98 -8.43
N THR A 182 7.80 -6.54 -8.10
CA THR A 182 7.70 -7.93 -7.63
C THR A 182 7.71 -8.90 -8.80
N ARG A 183 8.00 -10.18 -8.51
CA ARG A 183 7.81 -11.24 -9.50
C ARG A 183 6.34 -11.27 -9.90
N ASN A 184 6.11 -11.60 -11.16
CA ASN A 184 4.76 -11.61 -11.69
C ASN A 184 3.90 -12.64 -10.93
N PHE A 185 2.90 -12.17 -10.19
CA PHE A 185 1.92 -13.03 -9.53
C PHE A 185 0.97 -13.69 -10.52
N ASN A 186 1.00 -13.29 -11.80
CA ASN A 186 0.15 -13.85 -12.84
C ASN A 186 0.31 -15.37 -12.89
N ASN A 187 -0.83 -16.06 -12.96
CA ASN A 187 -0.97 -17.52 -12.97
C ASN A 187 -0.69 -18.24 -11.65
N LEU A 188 -0.40 -17.55 -10.53
CA LEU A 188 -0.36 -18.19 -9.23
C LEU A 188 -1.77 -18.37 -8.67
N SER A 189 -2.12 -19.60 -8.28
CA SER A 189 -3.29 -19.79 -7.42
C SER A 189 -3.05 -19.10 -6.07
N THR A 190 -4.10 -18.73 -5.34
CA THR A 190 -3.96 -18.16 -3.99
C THR A 190 -3.21 -19.11 -3.05
N ALA A 191 -3.39 -20.42 -3.24
CA ALA A 191 -2.67 -21.44 -2.47
C ALA A 191 -1.17 -21.43 -2.77
N ASP A 192 -0.78 -21.30 -4.04
CA ASP A 192 0.63 -21.17 -4.41
C ASP A 192 1.22 -19.85 -3.93
N LEU A 193 0.48 -18.76 -4.04
CA LEU A 193 0.89 -17.46 -3.50
C LEU A 193 1.23 -17.58 -2.01
N TYR A 194 0.37 -18.20 -1.21
CA TYR A 194 0.63 -18.43 0.21
C TYR A 194 1.77 -19.41 0.48
N LYS A 195 2.02 -20.37 -0.42
CA LYS A 195 3.17 -21.27 -0.30
C LYS A 195 4.49 -20.53 -0.47
N TRP A 196 4.54 -19.57 -1.39
CA TRP A 196 5.77 -18.82 -1.72
C TRP A 196 6.00 -17.59 -0.83
N HIS A 197 4.92 -16.90 -0.43
CA HIS A 197 4.98 -15.62 0.28
C HIS A 197 4.46 -15.69 1.72
N GLY A 198 3.98 -16.85 2.17
CA GLY A 198 3.33 -16.99 3.46
C GLY A 198 1.85 -16.64 3.42
N LYS A 199 1.12 -17.12 4.42
CA LYS A 199 -0.28 -16.75 4.63
C LYS A 199 -0.36 -15.39 5.33
N PRO A 200 -1.44 -14.63 5.15
CA PRO A 200 -1.70 -13.43 5.94
C PRO A 200 -1.58 -13.73 7.43
N TYR A 201 -0.80 -12.92 8.12
CA TYR A 201 -0.68 -12.98 9.58
C TYR A 201 -1.54 -11.87 10.17
N GLU A 202 -2.56 -12.28 10.92
CA GLU A 202 -3.56 -11.38 11.51
C GLU A 202 -3.41 -11.37 13.03
N VAL A 203 -3.44 -10.17 13.62
CA VAL A 203 -3.43 -9.98 15.07
C VAL A 203 -4.69 -9.24 15.51
N PRO A 204 -5.29 -9.63 16.65
CA PRO A 204 -6.51 -9.00 17.13
C PRO A 204 -6.24 -7.56 17.56
N THR A 205 -7.11 -6.64 17.18
CA THR A 205 -7.07 -5.27 17.69
C THR A 205 -7.53 -5.27 19.14
N ARG A 206 -6.68 -4.82 20.06
CA ARG A 206 -6.97 -4.80 21.51
C ARG A 206 -7.12 -3.37 21.98
N ARG A 207 -8.28 -3.05 22.55
CA ARG A 207 -8.48 -1.80 23.26
C ARG A 207 -7.80 -1.84 24.61
N VAL A 208 -7.21 -0.72 25.03
CA VAL A 208 -6.57 -0.57 26.34
C VAL A 208 -7.59 -0.70 27.49
N ASP A 209 -8.85 -0.32 27.23
CA ASP A 209 -9.95 -0.43 28.20
C ASP A 209 -10.67 -1.78 28.19
N GLU A 210 -10.15 -2.77 27.44
CA GLU A 210 -10.70 -4.13 27.28
C GLU A 210 -12.15 -4.21 26.76
N LYS A 211 -12.71 -3.10 26.26
CA LYS A 211 -14.05 -3.09 25.66
C LYS A 211 -14.06 -3.71 24.25
N PRO A 212 -15.24 -4.07 23.73
CA PRO A 212 -15.37 -4.50 22.34
C PRO A 212 -14.89 -3.45 21.34
N SER A 213 -14.41 -3.90 20.17
CA SER A 213 -14.04 -3.00 19.08
C SER A 213 -15.25 -2.20 18.57
N MET A 214 -14.99 -0.96 18.16
CA MET A 214 -15.97 -0.07 17.56
C MET A 214 -16.15 -0.42 16.08
N PRO A 215 -17.28 -0.04 15.43
CA PRO A 215 -17.50 -0.31 14.00
C PRO A 215 -16.46 0.32 13.07
N HIS A 216 -15.65 1.24 13.59
CA HIS A 216 -14.62 1.96 12.85
C HIS A 216 -13.31 1.17 12.69
N THR A 217 -13.03 0.20 13.57
CA THR A 217 -11.75 -0.51 13.63
C THR A 217 -11.96 -1.99 13.32
N PRO A 218 -11.15 -2.60 12.44
CA PRO A 218 -11.33 -4.01 12.12
C PRO A 218 -11.03 -4.86 13.35
N PRO A 219 -11.66 -6.03 13.53
CA PRO A 219 -11.39 -6.92 14.67
C PRO A 219 -9.95 -7.48 14.66
N TYR A 220 -9.33 -7.51 13.49
CA TYR A 220 -7.95 -7.94 13.28
C TYR A 220 -7.25 -6.97 12.34
N VAL A 221 -5.95 -6.76 12.55
CA VAL A 221 -5.09 -6.13 11.55
C VAL A 221 -4.13 -7.15 10.98
N THR A 222 -3.92 -7.07 9.67
CA THR A 222 -3.00 -7.94 8.94
C THR A 222 -1.64 -7.26 8.84
N TYR A 223 -0.56 -8.04 8.98
CA TYR A 223 0.78 -7.58 8.64
C TYR A 223 1.00 -7.55 7.12
N PRO A 224 1.77 -6.57 6.60
CA PRO A 224 2.21 -6.57 5.22
C PRO A 224 2.97 -7.84 4.85
N MET A 225 2.81 -8.28 3.60
CA MET A 225 3.61 -9.35 3.01
C MET A 225 5.09 -8.95 3.01
N ILE A 226 5.97 -9.89 3.37
CA ILE A 226 7.43 -9.72 3.41
C ILE A 226 8.04 -10.21 2.10
#